data_AF-A0A1Y0LEY0-F1
#
_entry.id   AF-A0A1Y0LEY0-F1
#
_cell.length_a   1.000
_cell.length_b   1.000
_cell.length_c   1.000
_cell.angle_alpha   90.00
_cell.angle_beta   90.00
_cell.angle_gamma   90.00
#
_symmetry.space_group_name_H-M   'P 1'
#
loop_
_entity.id
_entity.type
_entity.pdbx_description
1 polymer ?
#
loop_
_entity_poly.entity_id
_entity_poly.type
_entity_poly.pdbx_seq_one_letter_code
_entity_poly.pdbx_strand_id
1 'polypeptide(L)'
;MSLIQRLCEKSTFHHGIIRHIEKVITKTETGEIISMYQLQIEYINGELYEHEYFPDDEIQLYLDEMVSFDCIIENNVRNIIFINKNINKHT
;
A
#
# COMPACT_ATOMS: atom_id res chain seq x y z
N MET A 1 13.24 16.11 -14.36
CA MET A 1 12.91 14.87 -13.63
C MET A 1 11.44 14.93 -13.24
N SER A 2 10.66 13.91 -13.56
CA SER A 2 9.21 13.91 -13.30
C SER A 2 8.91 13.60 -11.82
N LEU A 3 7.69 13.91 -11.37
CA LEU A 3 7.21 13.55 -10.04
C LEU A 3 7.29 12.03 -9.81
N ILE A 4 6.90 11.25 -10.82
CA ILE A 4 6.92 9.78 -10.78
C ILE A 4 8.34 9.27 -10.55
N GLN A 5 9.35 9.78 -11.27
CA GLN A 5 10.75 9.38 -11.08
C GLN A 5 11.23 9.62 -9.64
N ARG A 6 10.89 10.78 -9.06
CA ARG A 6 11.25 11.11 -7.67
C ARG A 6 10.58 10.19 -6.65
N LEU A 7 9.35 9.77 -6.90
CA LEU A 7 8.63 8.86 -6.01
C LEU A 7 9.21 7.44 -6.09
N CYS A 8 9.54 6.97 -7.29
CA CYS A 8 10.20 5.66 -7.47
C CYS A 8 11.61 5.61 -6.85
N GLU A 9 12.36 6.71 -6.84
CA GLU A 9 13.66 6.77 -6.16
C GLU A 9 13.56 6.72 -4.63
N LYS A 10 12.44 7.20 -4.06
CA LYS A 10 12.18 7.17 -2.62
C LYS A 10 11.56 5.87 -2.13
N SER A 11 10.91 5.14 -3.02
CA SER A 11 10.25 3.90 -2.66
C SER A 11 11.25 2.80 -2.35
N THR A 12 10.91 2.00 -1.34
CA THR A 12 11.64 0.80 -0.95
C THR A 12 10.73 -0.40 -1.17
N PHE A 13 11.31 -1.48 -1.69
CA PHE A 13 10.57 -2.70 -2.00
C PHE A 13 10.50 -3.60 -0.76
N HIS A 14 9.29 -4.08 -0.45
CA HIS A 14 8.98 -4.90 0.72
C HIS A 14 8.11 -6.10 0.35
N HIS A 15 8.00 -7.02 1.30
CA HIS A 15 7.06 -8.13 1.28
C HIS A 15 6.35 -8.23 2.63
N GLY A 16 5.07 -8.57 2.60
CA GLY A 16 4.31 -8.81 3.81
C GLY A 16 2.94 -9.39 3.52
N ILE A 17 2.25 -9.82 4.57
CA ILE A 17 0.90 -10.38 4.51
C ILE A 17 -0.10 -9.29 4.87
N ILE A 18 -1.10 -9.06 4.02
CA ILE A 18 -2.18 -8.13 4.34
C ILE A 18 -3.10 -8.78 5.36
N ARG A 19 -3.16 -8.26 6.58
CA ARG A 19 -4.00 -8.78 7.67
C ARG A 19 -5.32 -8.05 7.83
N HIS A 20 -5.37 -6.80 7.38
CA HIS A 20 -6.57 -5.99 7.48
C HIS A 20 -6.65 -5.01 6.31
N ILE A 21 -7.87 -4.76 5.85
CA ILE A 21 -8.18 -3.83 4.76
C ILE A 21 -9.41 -3.03 5.17
N GLU A 22 -9.24 -1.72 5.33
CA GLU A 22 -10.34 -0.79 5.62
C GLU A 22 -10.41 0.27 4.51
N LYS A 23 -11.59 0.48 3.94
CA LYS A 23 -11.81 1.58 3.00
C LYS A 23 -12.10 2.85 3.78
N VAL A 24 -11.25 3.86 3.63
CA VAL A 24 -11.39 5.15 4.30
C VAL A 24 -11.67 6.23 3.27
N ILE A 25 -12.65 7.09 3.56
CA ILE A 25 -12.96 8.28 2.76
C ILE A 25 -12.60 9.48 3.62
N THR A 26 -11.62 10.27 3.18
CA THR A 26 -11.17 11.46 3.89
C THR A 26 -11.42 12.71 3.05
N LYS A 27 -11.54 13.84 3.74
CA LYS A 27 -11.59 15.16 3.12
C LYS A 27 -10.26 15.86 3.36
N THR A 28 -9.60 16.27 2.29
CA THR A 28 -8.33 17.00 2.36
C THR A 28 -8.55 18.39 2.94
N GLU A 29 -7.45 19.04 3.34
CA GLU A 29 -7.46 20.44 3.76
C GLU A 29 -7.95 21.39 2.66
N THR A 30 -7.73 21.03 1.39
CA THR A 30 -8.24 21.74 0.19
C THR A 30 -9.73 21.51 -0.06
N GLY A 31 -10.36 20.59 0.68
CA GLY A 31 -11.78 20.26 0.59
C GLY A 31 -12.12 19.17 -0.42
N GLU A 32 -11.11 18.55 -1.04
CA GLU A 32 -11.25 17.42 -1.96
C GLU A 32 -11.57 16.15 -1.19
N ILE A 33 -12.35 15.26 -1.78
CA ILE A 33 -12.68 13.95 -1.18
C ILE A 33 -11.77 12.92 -1.80
N ILE A 34 -11.01 12.22 -0.96
CA ILE A 34 -10.14 11.12 -1.37
C ILE A 34 -10.68 9.84 -0.74
N SER A 35 -10.92 8.83 -1.56
CA SER A 35 -11.06 7.45 -1.09
C SER A 35 -9.66 6.83 -1.07
N MET A 36 -9.35 6.02 -0.07
CA MET A 36 -8.14 5.21 0.01
C MET A 36 -8.42 3.93 0.82
N TYR A 37 -7.46 3.03 0.85
CA TYR A 37 -7.45 1.90 1.79
C TYR A 37 -6.40 2.14 2.87
N GLN A 38 -6.77 1.84 4.11
CA GLN A 38 -5.83 1.59 5.19
C GLN A 38 -5.60 0.09 5.28
N LEU A 39 -4.34 -0.32 5.09
CA LEU A 39 -3.92 -1.71 5.12
C LEU A 39 -3.09 -1.95 6.38
N GLN A 40 -3.36 -3.04 7.10
CA GLN A 40 -2.43 -3.54 8.10
C GLN A 40 -1.61 -4.68 7.49
N ILE A 41 -0.29 -4.51 7.43
CA ILE A 41 0.61 -5.49 6.81
C ILE A 41 1.55 -6.05 7.86
N GLU A 42 1.60 -7.37 7.94
CA GLU A 42 2.59 -8.13 8.71
C GLU A 42 3.83 -8.35 7.84
N TYR A 43 4.95 -7.77 8.24
CA TYR A 43 6.23 -7.91 7.55
C TYR A 43 6.84 -9.28 7.85
N ILE A 44 7.84 -9.70 7.05
CA ILE A 44 8.53 -10.99 7.24
C ILE A 44 9.15 -11.15 8.63
N ASN A 45 9.53 -10.04 9.27
CA ASN A 45 10.05 -10.02 10.64
C ASN A 45 8.96 -10.18 11.72
N GLY A 46 7.68 -10.31 11.35
CA GLY A 46 6.53 -10.41 12.24
C GLY A 46 5.99 -9.07 12.75
N GLU A 47 6.56 -7.94 12.33
CA GLU A 47 6.07 -6.62 12.74
C GLU A 47 4.84 -6.21 11.92
N LEU A 48 3.85 -5.62 12.60
CA LEU A 48 2.61 -5.12 11.98
C LEU A 48 2.68 -3.61 11.82
N TYR A 49 2.39 -3.12 10.62
CA TYR A 49 2.37 -1.70 10.33
C TYR A 49 1.15 -1.31 9.49
N GLU A 50 0.62 -0.13 9.76
CA GLU A 50 -0.45 0.50 8.96
C GLU A 50 0.13 1.21 7.75
N HIS A 51 -0.59 1.10 6.62
CA HIS A 51 -0.23 1.70 5.34
C HIS A 51 -1.43 2.36 4.70
N GLU A 52 -1.18 3.49 4.05
CA GLU A 52 -2.11 4.12 3.14
C GLU A 52 -1.86 3.58 1.73
N TYR A 53 -2.93 3.16 1.07
CA TYR A 53 -2.89 2.66 -0.29
C TYR A 53 -3.99 3.30 -1.11
N PHE A 54 -3.63 3.83 -2.29
CA PHE A 54 -4.61 4.42 -3.19
C PHE A 54 -5.64 3.37 -3.62
N PRO A 55 -6.92 3.74 -3.87
CA PRO A 55 -7.96 2.77 -4.16
C PRO A 55 -7.62 1.86 -5.32
N ASP A 56 -7.74 0.57 -5.04
CA ASP A 56 -7.71 -0.50 -6.02
C ASP A 56 -8.85 -1.45 -5.67
N ASP A 57 -9.79 -1.63 -6.60
CA ASP A 57 -11.01 -2.41 -6.34
C ASP A 57 -10.71 -3.89 -6.06
N GLU A 58 -9.54 -4.38 -6.45
CA GLU A 58 -9.16 -5.78 -6.29
C GLU A 58 -8.34 -6.04 -5.01
N ILE A 59 -7.95 -5.01 -4.25
CA ILE A 59 -7.04 -5.20 -3.11
C ILE A 59 -7.61 -6.14 -2.05
N GLN A 60 -8.94 -6.18 -1.92
CA GLN A 60 -9.65 -7.05 -0.99
C GLN A 60 -9.42 -8.54 -1.27
N LEU A 61 -9.07 -8.91 -2.51
CA LEU A 61 -8.77 -10.29 -2.89
C LEU A 61 -7.44 -10.79 -2.30
N TYR A 62 -6.58 -9.88 -1.85
CA TYR A 62 -5.25 -10.19 -1.32
C TYR A 62 -5.22 -10.22 0.22
N LEU A 63 -6.39 -10.22 0.89
CA LEU A 63 -6.47 -10.40 2.33
C LEU A 63 -5.91 -11.79 2.71
N ASP A 64 -5.06 -11.81 3.74
CA ASP A 64 -4.28 -12.97 4.20
C ASP A 64 -3.30 -13.55 3.15
N GLU A 65 -3.05 -12.84 2.05
CA GLU A 65 -2.04 -13.21 1.07
C GLU A 65 -0.71 -12.48 1.30
N MET A 66 0.39 -13.17 1.01
CA MET A 66 1.71 -12.55 0.92
C MET A 66 1.79 -11.73 -0.37
N VAL A 67 2.09 -10.45 -0.26
CA VAL A 67 2.23 -9.52 -1.38
C VAL A 67 3.60 -8.86 -1.36
N SER A 68 4.14 -8.58 -2.56
CA SER A 68 5.29 -7.69 -2.72
C SER A 68 4.81 -6.29 -3.05
N PHE A 69 5.42 -5.25 -2.49
CA PHE A 69 4.95 -3.88 -2.67
C PHE A 69 6.07 -2.85 -2.55
N ASP A 70 5.88 -1.72 -3.22
CA ASP A 70 6.75 -0.55 -3.12
C ASP A 70 6.14 0.45 -2.13
N CYS A 71 6.93 0.83 -1.12
CA CYS A 71 6.51 1.69 -0.03
C CYS A 71 7.41 2.91 0.11
N ILE A 72 6.80 4.07 0.33
CA ILE A 72 7.46 5.31 0.74
C ILE A 72 7.13 5.55 2.21
N ILE A 73 8.14 5.82 3.03
CA ILE A 73 7.96 6.14 4.46
C ILE A 73 8.37 7.59 4.68
N GLU A 74 7.41 8.45 5.01
CA GLU A 74 7.65 9.87 5.33
C GLU A 74 6.89 10.27 6.59
N ASN A 75 7.57 10.92 7.54
CA ASN A 75 6.96 11.36 8.81
C ASN A 75 6.20 10.25 9.56
N ASN A 76 6.73 9.02 9.57
CA ASN A 76 6.10 7.80 10.10
C ASN A 76 4.85 7.30 9.37
N VAL A 77 4.42 7.98 8.31
CA VAL A 77 3.33 7.51 7.43
C VAL A 77 3.93 6.62 6.36
N ARG A 78 3.36 5.43 6.19
CA ARG A 78 3.76 4.46 5.17
C ARG A 78 2.75 4.49 4.03
N ASN A 79 3.23 4.86 2.86
CA ASN A 79 2.42 4.97 1.65
C ASN A 79 2.84 3.86 0.69
N ILE A 80 1.92 2.95 0.40
CA ILE A 80 2.13 1.96 -0.65
C ILE A 80 1.79 2.62 -1.97
N ILE A 81 2.77 2.68 -2.86
CA ILE A 81 2.60 3.27 -4.19
C ILE A 81 2.27 2.20 -5.24
N PHE A 82 2.64 0.95 -4.98
CA PHE A 82 2.40 -0.16 -5.89
C PHE A 82 2.39 -1.51 -5.16
N ILE A 83 1.48 -2.39 -5.54
CA ILE A 83 1.42 -3.78 -5.08
C ILE A 83 1.58 -4.69 -6.30
N ASN A 84 2.55 -5.59 -6.24
CA ASN A 84 2.83 -6.57 -7.29
C ASN A 84 1.81 -7.71 -7.22
N LYS A 85 0.74 -7.55 -7.98
CA LYS A 85 -0.40 -8.49 -8.08
C LYS A 85 -0.13 -9.82 -8.82
N ASN A 86 1.06 -10.01 -9.40
CA ASN A 86 1.35 -11.11 -10.34
C ASN A 86 1.76 -12.44 -9.68
N ILE A 87 1.35 -12.72 -8.44
CA ILE A 87 1.89 -13.88 -7.71
C ILE A 87 1.37 -15.23 -8.27
N ASN A 88 0.24 -15.29 -8.98
CA ASN A 88 -0.31 -16.57 -9.49
C ASN A 88 -0.92 -16.50 -10.92
N LYS A 89 -0.13 -16.18 -11.95
CA LYS A 89 -0.52 -16.44 -13.36
C LYS A 89 -0.02 -17.78 -13.92
N HIS A 90 0.56 -18.63 -13.08
CA HIS A 90 1.05 -19.96 -13.47
C HIS A 90 0.58 -21.03 -12.48
N THR A 91 -0.70 -21.40 -12.59
CA THR A 91 -1.22 -22.72 -12.20
C THR A 91 -2.18 -23.19 -13.26
#